data_AF-A0A914UWW6-F1
#
_entry.id   AF-A0A914UWW6-F1
#
_cell.length_a   1.000
_cell.length_b   1.000
_cell.length_c   1.000
_cell.angle_alpha   90.00
_cell.angle_beta   90.00
_cell.angle_gamma   90.00
#
_symmetry.space_group_name_H-M   'P 1'
#
loop_
_entity.id
_entity.type
_entity.pdbx_description
1 polymer ?
#
loop_
_entity_poly.entity_id
_entity_poly.type
_entity_poly.pdbx_seq_one_letter_code
_entity_poly.pdbx_strand_id
1 'polypeptide(L)'
;MIGRCFACRPAEQSWQLLRACVDRLTDVDGGNSRILRTAAETILKYQRPVPAWLAERYLKADFPDYLRLLIDYGKLEEAQSILIDHLDVVLSQVTSPNARVCLPYSSIDQLMLLSADSHSDLLRTGEVEAKMKTYLDRLDAFSAAANFHRVPAR
;
A
#
# COMPACT_ATOMS: atom_id res chain seq x y z
N MET A 1 -19.74 -35.96 0.52
CA MET A 1 -20.81 -34.97 0.28
C MET A 1 -20.19 -33.57 0.32
N ILE A 2 -19.88 -32.98 -0.83
CA ILE A 2 -19.46 -31.57 -0.92
C ILE A 2 -20.56 -30.88 -1.71
N GLY A 3 -21.49 -30.26 -1.00
CA GLY A 3 -22.53 -29.42 -1.57
C GLY A 3 -21.88 -28.16 -2.12
N ARG A 4 -21.65 -28.11 -3.43
CA ARG A 4 -21.35 -26.85 -4.12
C ARG A 4 -22.69 -26.19 -4.43
N CYS A 5 -23.08 -25.24 -3.58
CA CYS A 5 -24.17 -24.32 -3.88
C CYS A 5 -23.76 -23.45 -5.08
N PHE A 6 -24.02 -23.94 -6.30
CA PHE A 6 -23.84 -23.22 -7.56
C PHE A 6 -25.01 -22.26 -7.77
N ALA A 7 -25.10 -21.22 -6.93
CA ALA A 7 -25.97 -20.07 -7.17
C ALA A 7 -25.17 -18.76 -7.10
N CYS A 8 -23.87 -18.81 -7.41
CA CYS A 8 -23.07 -17.62 -7.61
C CYS A 8 -23.32 -17.06 -9.02
N ARG A 9 -23.76 -15.80 -9.10
CA ARG A 9 -23.91 -15.03 -10.34
C ARG A 9 -22.67 -15.20 -11.23
N PRO A 10 -22.78 -15.18 -12.57
CA PRO A 10 -21.66 -15.39 -13.48
C PRO A 10 -20.45 -14.48 -13.18
N ALA A 11 -20.69 -13.25 -12.72
CA ALA A 11 -19.63 -12.33 -12.28
C ALA A 11 -18.76 -12.86 -11.14
N GLU A 12 -19.36 -13.56 -10.17
CA GLU A 12 -18.68 -14.10 -9.00
C GLU A 12 -17.81 -15.31 -9.38
N GLN A 13 -18.27 -16.13 -10.34
CA GLN A 13 -17.50 -17.25 -10.87
C GLN A 13 -16.25 -16.78 -11.62
N SER A 14 -16.35 -15.69 -12.40
CA SER A 14 -15.19 -15.09 -13.08
C SER A 14 -14.12 -14.58 -12.11
N TRP A 15 -14.50 -13.99 -10.97
CA TRP A 15 -13.53 -13.56 -9.95
C TRP A 15 -12.88 -14.74 -9.24
N GLN A 16 -13.61 -15.81 -8.98
CA GLN A 16 -13.06 -17.04 -8.40
C GLN A 16 -12.05 -17.71 -9.34
N LEU A 17 -12.32 -17.72 -10.64
CA LEU A 17 -11.38 -18.22 -11.65
C LEU A 17 -10.12 -17.36 -11.71
N LEU A 18 -10.27 -16.03 -11.74
CA LEU A 18 -9.12 -15.12 -11.71
C LEU A 18 -8.25 -15.35 -10.48
N ARG A 19 -8.88 -15.48 -9.30
CA ARG A 19 -8.18 -15.76 -8.05
C ARG A 19 -7.39 -17.06 -8.13
N ALA A 20 -8.01 -18.15 -8.58
CA ALA A 20 -7.35 -19.43 -8.75
C ALA A 20 -6.18 -19.38 -9.76
N CYS A 21 -6.31 -18.58 -10.83
CA CYS A 21 -5.23 -18.35 -11.79
C CYS A 21 -4.07 -17.58 -11.16
N VAL A 22 -4.37 -16.48 -10.47
CA VAL A 22 -3.36 -15.67 -9.77
C VAL A 22 -2.63 -16.52 -8.73
N ASP A 23 -3.35 -17.33 -7.95
CA ASP A 23 -2.77 -18.22 -6.95
C ASP A 23 -1.75 -19.18 -7.59
N ARG A 24 -2.18 -19.92 -8.61
CA ARG A 24 -1.32 -20.88 -9.30
C ARG A 24 -0.09 -20.23 -9.94
N LEU A 25 -0.27 -19.07 -10.57
CA LEU A 25 0.84 -18.40 -11.25
C LEU A 25 1.82 -17.82 -10.23
N THR A 26 1.33 -17.30 -9.10
CA THR A 26 2.19 -16.72 -8.04
C THR A 26 3.04 -17.80 -7.38
N ASP A 27 2.47 -19.00 -7.20
CA ASP A 27 3.21 -20.17 -6.68
C ASP A 27 4.33 -20.60 -7.64
N VAL A 28 4.12 -20.47 -8.96
CA VAL A 28 5.11 -20.82 -9.99
C VAL A 28 6.20 -19.75 -10.14
N ASP A 29 5.85 -18.47 -10.00
CA ASP A 29 6.77 -17.32 -10.19
C ASP A 29 7.62 -17.00 -8.94
N GLY A 30 7.58 -17.87 -7.92
CA GLY A 30 8.44 -17.77 -6.74
C GLY A 30 8.16 -16.57 -5.84
N GLY A 31 6.93 -16.03 -5.87
CA GLY A 31 6.52 -14.90 -5.04
C GLY A 31 6.84 -13.51 -5.59
N ASN A 32 7.22 -13.40 -6.87
CA ASN A 32 7.38 -12.10 -7.52
C ASN A 32 6.03 -11.36 -7.62
N SER A 33 6.02 -10.05 -7.35
CA SER A 33 4.82 -9.19 -7.41
C SER A 33 4.31 -8.92 -8.84
N ARG A 34 4.99 -9.42 -9.88
CA ARG A 34 4.68 -9.16 -11.30
C ARG A 34 3.28 -9.61 -11.72
N ILE A 35 2.84 -10.78 -11.25
CA ILE A 35 1.52 -11.32 -11.60
C ILE A 35 0.42 -10.49 -10.93
N LEU A 36 0.64 -10.09 -9.67
CA LEU A 36 -0.26 -9.21 -8.94
C LEU A 36 -0.35 -7.84 -9.61
N ARG A 37 0.79 -7.27 -10.03
CA ARG A 37 0.85 -6.05 -10.83
C ARG A 37 0.04 -6.17 -12.10
N THR A 38 0.27 -7.21 -12.90
CA THR A 38 -0.40 -7.40 -14.19
C THR A 38 -1.90 -7.56 -14.03
N ALA A 39 -2.34 -8.32 -13.02
CA ALA A 39 -3.76 -8.52 -12.73
C ALA A 39 -4.44 -7.20 -12.31
N ALA A 40 -3.83 -6.46 -11.38
CA ALA A 40 -4.35 -5.17 -10.93
C ALA A 40 -4.34 -4.13 -12.06
N GLU A 41 -3.25 -4.03 -12.81
CA GLU A 41 -3.11 -3.13 -13.95
C GLU A 41 -4.19 -3.38 -15.00
N THR A 42 -4.45 -4.65 -15.32
CA THR A 42 -5.49 -5.02 -16.27
C THR A 42 -6.87 -4.58 -15.79
N ILE A 43 -7.19 -4.77 -14.50
CA ILE A 43 -8.47 -4.35 -13.92
C ILE A 43 -8.62 -2.83 -13.97
N LEU A 44 -7.55 -2.09 -13.61
CA LEU A 44 -7.53 -0.63 -13.59
C LEU A 44 -7.64 -0.03 -15.00
N LYS A 45 -7.06 -0.68 -16.04
CA LYS A 45 -7.25 -0.29 -17.45
C LYS A 45 -8.71 -0.29 -17.87
N TYR A 46 -9.52 -1.21 -17.36
CA TYR A 46 -10.96 -1.26 -17.60
C TYR A 46 -11.77 -0.35 -16.65
N GLN A 47 -11.12 0.55 -15.92
CA GLN A 47 -11.71 1.45 -14.91
C GLN A 47 -12.54 0.74 -13.85
N ARG A 48 -12.28 -0.54 -13.60
CA ARG A 48 -12.94 -1.30 -12.54
C ARG A 48 -12.16 -1.16 -11.23
N PRO A 49 -12.85 -1.16 -10.08
CA PRO A 49 -12.18 -1.17 -8.78
C PRO A 49 -11.44 -2.50 -8.59
N VAL A 50 -10.29 -2.44 -7.94
CA VAL A 50 -9.52 -3.64 -7.60
C VAL A 50 -10.27 -4.42 -6.52
N PRO A 51 -10.48 -5.75 -6.68
CA PRO A 51 -11.11 -6.56 -5.64
C PRO A 51 -10.29 -6.54 -4.35
N ALA A 52 -10.95 -6.44 -3.19
CA ALA A 52 -10.30 -6.37 -1.87
C ALA A 52 -9.28 -7.49 -1.64
N TRP A 53 -9.60 -8.73 -2.05
CA TRP A 53 -8.70 -9.87 -1.91
C TRP A 53 -7.39 -9.72 -2.70
N LEU A 54 -7.41 -9.01 -3.84
CA LEU A 54 -6.23 -8.78 -4.67
C LEU A 54 -5.41 -7.63 -4.10
N ALA A 55 -6.07 -6.55 -3.67
CA ALA A 55 -5.45 -5.42 -3.00
C ALA A 55 -4.72 -5.85 -1.73
N GLU A 56 -5.38 -6.58 -0.82
CA GLU A 56 -4.77 -7.08 0.42
C GLU A 56 -3.53 -7.94 0.17
N ARG A 57 -3.57 -8.77 -0.87
CA ARG A 57 -2.46 -9.68 -1.19
C ARG A 57 -1.29 -8.90 -1.79
N TYR A 58 -1.56 -7.92 -2.64
CA TYR A 58 -0.55 -7.07 -3.24
C TYR A 58 0.10 -6.15 -2.21
N LEU A 59 -0.68 -5.56 -1.29
CA LEU A 59 -0.15 -4.77 -0.18
C LEU A 59 0.86 -5.54 0.68
N LYS A 60 0.61 -6.83 0.91
CA LYS A 60 1.54 -7.72 1.65
C LYS A 60 2.79 -8.08 0.86
N ALA A 61 2.68 -8.17 -0.46
CA ALA A 61 3.79 -8.55 -1.33
C ALA A 61 4.70 -7.37 -1.65
N ASP A 62 4.12 -6.24 -2.06
CA ASP A 62 4.83 -5.06 -2.54
C ASP A 62 3.95 -3.80 -2.43
N PHE A 63 3.95 -3.19 -1.24
CA PHE A 63 3.23 -1.94 -0.97
C PHE A 63 3.71 -0.78 -1.88
N PRO A 64 5.02 -0.51 -2.03
CA PRO A 64 5.49 0.60 -2.87
C PRO A 64 5.01 0.52 -4.32
N ASP A 65 5.04 -0.67 -4.92
CA ASP A 65 4.65 -0.86 -6.31
C ASP A 65 3.13 -0.72 -6.50
N TYR A 66 2.34 -1.23 -5.57
CA TYR A 66 0.88 -1.07 -5.61
C TYR A 66 0.45 0.39 -5.44
N LEU A 67 1.10 1.15 -4.54
CA LEU A 67 0.82 2.57 -4.36
C LEU A 67 1.09 3.36 -5.64
N ARG A 68 2.22 3.08 -6.32
CA ARG A 68 2.54 3.69 -7.63
C ARG A 68 1.49 3.36 -8.67
N LEU A 69 1.07 2.10 -8.73
CA LEU A 69 0.04 1.67 -9.68
C LEU A 69 -1.28 2.45 -9.47
N LEU A 70 -1.72 2.65 -8.23
CA LEU A 70 -2.92 3.44 -7.97
C LEU A 70 -2.76 4.91 -8.41
N ILE A 71 -1.59 5.51 -8.16
CA ILE A 71 -1.27 6.88 -8.59
C ILE A 71 -1.29 7.00 -10.11
N ASP A 72 -0.60 6.08 -10.81
CA ASP A 72 -0.49 6.07 -12.28
C ASP A 72 -1.87 5.98 -12.97
N TYR A 73 -2.82 5.28 -12.35
CA TYR A 73 -4.20 5.12 -12.83
C TYR A 73 -5.18 6.15 -12.25
N GLY A 74 -4.69 7.18 -11.54
CA GLY A 74 -5.50 8.28 -11.03
C GLY A 74 -6.43 7.92 -9.87
N LYS A 75 -6.20 6.78 -9.19
CA LYS A 75 -6.96 6.33 -8.00
C LYS A 75 -6.42 6.99 -6.72
N LEU A 76 -6.41 8.32 -6.70
CA LEU A 76 -5.76 9.12 -5.64
C LEU A 76 -6.41 8.93 -4.27
N GLU A 77 -7.74 8.85 -4.18
CA GLU A 77 -8.47 8.65 -2.92
C GLU A 77 -8.13 7.29 -2.27
N GLU A 78 -8.14 6.22 -3.08
CA GLU A 78 -7.79 4.87 -2.62
C GLU A 78 -6.31 4.80 -2.22
N ALA A 79 -5.42 5.43 -2.99
CA ALA A 79 -4.00 5.55 -2.66
C ALA A 79 -3.76 6.25 -1.32
N GLN A 80 -4.49 7.33 -1.03
CA GLN A 80 -4.38 8.05 0.24
C GLN A 80 -4.89 7.22 1.42
N SER A 81 -6.06 6.57 1.29
CA SER A 81 -6.59 5.72 2.36
C SER A 81 -5.59 4.62 2.74
N ILE A 82 -5.05 3.94 1.73
CA ILE A 82 -4.07 2.87 1.92
C ILE A 82 -2.76 3.38 2.52
N LEU A 83 -2.31 4.57 2.10
CA LEU A 83 -1.11 5.19 2.66
C LEU A 83 -1.32 5.57 4.14
N ILE A 84 -2.49 6.11 4.49
CA ILE A 84 -2.84 6.44 5.88
C ILE A 84 -2.82 5.19 6.76
N ASP A 85 -3.49 4.12 6.32
CA ASP A 85 -3.53 2.84 7.04
C ASP A 85 -2.13 2.26 7.23
N HIS A 86 -1.30 2.32 6.16
CA HIS A 86 0.08 1.88 6.24
C HIS A 86 0.90 2.74 7.20
N LEU A 87 0.78 4.07 7.14
CA LEU A 87 1.46 5.00 8.05
C LEU A 87 1.10 4.72 9.51
N ASP A 88 -0.14 4.37 9.82
CA ASP A 88 -0.53 4.00 11.19
C ASP A 88 0.16 2.73 11.68
N VAL A 89 0.21 1.70 10.82
CA VAL A 89 0.96 0.47 11.09
C VAL A 89 2.44 0.80 11.31
N VAL A 90 3.05 1.61 10.43
CA VAL A 90 4.45 2.02 10.56
C VAL A 90 4.68 2.82 11.84
N LEU A 91 3.84 3.81 12.14
CA LEU A 91 3.95 4.64 13.34
C LEU A 91 3.83 3.81 14.62
N SER A 92 2.99 2.77 14.63
CA SER A 92 2.91 1.84 15.77
C SER A 92 4.21 1.03 15.96
N GLN A 93 4.88 0.65 14.87
CA GLN A 93 6.12 -0.12 14.88
C GLN A 93 7.36 0.75 15.19
N VAL A 94 7.30 2.05 14.88
CA VAL A 94 8.32 3.08 15.20
C VAL A 94 8.21 3.50 16.66
N THR A 95 8.14 2.51 17.55
CA THR A 95 8.33 2.64 19.00
C THR A 95 9.65 2.01 19.44
N SER A 96 10.34 1.29 18.54
CA SER A 96 11.61 0.63 18.80
C SER A 96 12.72 1.14 17.86
N PRO A 97 13.95 1.38 18.37
CA PRO A 97 15.08 1.87 17.58
C PRO A 97 15.55 0.90 16.49
N ASN A 98 15.04 -0.34 16.47
CA ASN A 98 15.36 -1.36 15.46
C ASN A 98 14.30 -1.50 14.35
N ALA A 99 13.31 -0.60 14.27
CA ALA A 99 12.29 -0.64 13.24
C ALA A 99 12.93 -0.40 11.85
N ARG A 100 13.02 -1.45 11.04
CA ARG A 100 13.52 -1.38 9.65
C ARG A 100 12.40 -1.05 8.67
N VAL A 101 11.73 0.08 8.88
CA VAL A 101 10.64 0.50 8.00
C VAL A 101 11.11 1.64 7.12
N CYS A 102 11.25 1.38 5.82
CA CYS A 102 11.52 2.39 4.81
C CYS A 102 10.21 2.75 4.10
N LEU A 103 9.81 4.01 4.19
CA LEU A 103 8.67 4.52 3.43
C LEU A 103 9.09 4.81 1.97
N PRO A 104 8.23 4.55 0.98
CA PRO A 104 8.50 4.93 -0.41
C PRO A 104 8.24 6.42 -0.63
N TYR A 105 9.17 7.28 -0.17
CA TYR A 105 9.05 8.74 -0.20
C TYR A 105 8.69 9.30 -1.58
N SER A 106 9.28 8.79 -2.65
CA SER A 106 8.99 9.27 -4.01
C SER A 106 7.53 9.08 -4.43
N SER A 107 6.91 7.97 -4.05
CA SER A 107 5.49 7.72 -4.34
C SER A 107 4.59 8.60 -3.47
N ILE A 108 5.01 8.89 -2.22
CA ILE A 108 4.29 9.78 -1.31
C ILE A 108 4.33 11.22 -1.83
N ASP A 109 5.49 11.72 -2.22
CA ASP A 109 5.66 13.07 -2.77
C ASP A 109 4.83 13.27 -4.04
N GLN A 110 4.83 12.27 -4.93
CA GLN A 110 4.01 12.30 -6.14
C GLN A 110 2.52 12.32 -5.81
N LEU A 111 2.07 11.52 -4.83
CA LEU A 111 0.68 11.53 -4.37
C LEU A 111 0.29 12.90 -3.79
N MET A 112 1.16 13.49 -2.96
CA MET A 112 0.95 14.81 -2.36
C MET A 112 0.87 15.91 -3.42
N LEU A 113 1.75 15.89 -4.42
CA LEU A 113 1.74 16.84 -5.52
C LEU A 113 0.44 16.74 -6.34
N LEU A 114 0.09 15.53 -6.78
CA LEU A 114 -1.11 15.31 -7.60
C LEU A 114 -2.41 15.60 -6.85
N SER A 115 -2.41 15.39 -5.53
CA SER A 115 -3.56 15.71 -4.69
C SER A 115 -3.70 17.19 -4.36
N ALA A 116 -2.61 17.95 -4.34
CA ALA A 116 -2.66 19.41 -4.24
C ALA A 116 -3.21 20.07 -5.52
N ASP A 117 -2.89 19.52 -6.70
CA ASP A 117 -3.44 20.00 -7.97
C ASP A 117 -4.92 19.62 -8.15
N SER A 118 -5.34 18.51 -7.55
CA SER A 118 -6.71 18.01 -7.58
C SER A 118 -7.57 18.75 -6.56
N HIS A 119 -8.47 19.63 -7.01
CA HIS A 119 -9.41 20.39 -6.15
C HIS A 119 -10.57 19.50 -5.62
N SER A 120 -10.26 18.29 -5.15
CA SER A 120 -11.25 17.34 -4.66
C SER A 120 -11.27 17.35 -3.14
N ASP A 121 -12.40 17.78 -2.56
CA ASP A 121 -12.64 17.80 -1.11
C ASP A 121 -12.60 16.39 -0.47
N LEU A 122 -12.61 15.32 -1.28
CA LEU A 122 -12.49 13.94 -0.82
C LEU A 122 -11.04 13.56 -0.45
N LEU A 123 -10.06 14.33 -0.92
CA LEU A 123 -8.65 14.05 -0.68
C LEU A 123 -8.25 14.51 0.73
N ARG A 124 -7.77 13.56 1.53
CA ARG A 124 -7.38 13.75 2.94
C ARG A 124 -5.90 14.16 3.04
N THR A 125 -5.47 15.10 2.20
CA THR A 125 -4.07 15.56 2.11
C THR A 125 -3.52 16.03 3.45
N GLY A 126 -4.30 16.82 4.20
CA GLY A 126 -3.90 17.29 5.52
C GLY A 126 -3.68 16.18 6.56
N GLU A 127 -4.38 15.05 6.43
CA GLU A 127 -4.18 13.90 7.33
C GLU A 127 -2.88 13.15 7.00
N VAL A 128 -2.58 12.98 5.71
CA VAL A 128 -1.32 12.41 5.25
C VAL A 128 -0.14 13.25 5.72
N GLU A 129 -0.20 14.58 5.55
CA GLU A 129 0.83 15.52 6.01
C GLU A 129 1.05 15.44 7.52
N ALA A 130 -0.03 15.43 8.31
CA ALA A 130 0.06 15.36 9.76
C ALA A 130 0.73 14.05 10.25
N LYS A 131 0.38 12.92 9.63
CA LYS A 131 1.00 11.61 9.96
C LYS A 131 2.45 11.55 9.51
N MET A 132 2.77 12.09 8.34
CA MET A 132 4.13 12.14 7.84
C MET A 132 5.04 13.02 8.72
N LYS A 133 4.54 14.18 9.15
CA LYS A 133 5.23 15.05 10.12
C LYS A 133 5.48 14.32 11.43
N THR A 134 4.46 13.64 11.96
CA THR A 134 4.58 12.84 13.19
C THR A 134 5.64 11.73 13.06
N TYR A 135 5.73 11.10 11.90
CA TYR A 135 6.74 10.08 11.62
C TYR A 135 8.16 10.67 11.62
N LEU A 136 8.36 11.81 10.93
CA LEU A 136 9.64 12.51 10.88
C LEU A 136 10.08 13.01 12.27
N ASP A 137 9.18 13.64 13.03
CA ASP A 137 9.47 14.12 14.39
C ASP A 137 9.93 12.97 15.31
N ARG A 138 9.33 11.77 15.17
CA ARG A 138 9.75 10.58 15.92
C ARG A 138 11.13 10.11 15.49
N LEU A 139 11.41 10.06 14.19
CA LEU A 139 12.73 9.70 13.68
C LEU A 139 13.81 10.66 14.18
N ASP A 140 13.53 11.97 14.16
CA ASP A 140 14.45 12.99 14.66
C ASP A 140 14.70 12.82 16.15
N ALA A 141 13.67 12.56 16.96
CA ALA A 141 13.80 12.26 18.38
C ALA A 141 14.67 11.00 18.63
N PHE A 142 14.49 9.94 17.84
CA PHE A 142 15.33 8.74 17.93
C PHE A 142 16.79 9.04 17.51
N SER A 143 17.00 9.82 16.46
CA SER A 143 18.34 10.21 16.00
C SER A 143 19.07 11.03 17.06
N ALA A 144 18.36 11.95 17.73
CA ALA A 144 18.89 12.75 18.83
C ALA A 144 19.27 11.85 20.02
N ALA A 145 18.38 10.94 20.43
CA ALA A 145 18.64 9.99 21.52
C ALA A 145 19.81 9.03 21.25
N ALA A 146 19.97 8.60 19.99
CA ALA A 146 21.10 7.77 19.57
C ALA A 146 22.42 8.57 19.56
N ASN A 147 22.39 9.84 19.17
CA ASN A 147 23.56 10.72 19.22
C ASN A 147 24.01 11.05 20.65
N PHE A 148 23.09 11.12 21.62
CA PHE A 148 23.45 11.28 23.04
C PHE A 148 24.27 10.10 23.59
N HIS A 149 24.09 8.88 23.07
CA HIS A 149 24.85 7.70 23.49
C HIS A 149 26.25 7.61 22.88
N ARG A 150 26.62 8.52 21.97
CA ARG A 150 27.92 8.55 21.27
C ARG A 150 28.90 9.60 21.80
N VAL A 151 28.62 10.26 22.92
CA VAL A 151 29.59 11.18 23.55
C VAL A 151 30.75 10.37 24.14
N PRO A 152 31.99 10.51 23.63
CA PRO A 152 33.11 9.69 24.05
C PRO A 152 33.58 10.03 25.47
N ALA A 153 33.92 8.98 26.21
CA ALA A 153 34.63 9.05 27.48
C ALA A 153 35.89 9.93 27.33
N ARG A 154 36.02 10.91 28.22
CA ARG A 154 37.24 11.67 28.45
C ARG A 154 38.23 10.86 29.26
#